data_AF-A0A8H6DYF4-F1
#
_entry.id   AF-A0A8H6DYF4-F1
#
_cell.length_a   1.000
_cell.length_b   1.000
_cell.length_c   1.000
_cell.angle_alpha   90.00
_cell.angle_beta   90.00
_cell.angle_gamma   90.00
#
_symmetry.space_group_name_H-M   'P 1'
#
loop_
_entity.id
_entity.type
_entity.pdbx_description
1 polymer ?
#
loop_
_entity_poly.entity_id
_entity_poly.type
_entity_poly.pdbx_seq_one_letter_code
_entity_poly.pdbx_strand_id
1 'polypeptide(L)'
;MSEKHNDAAPPPPYSPPASSSSPSILDQLNITRTQHIESVIDTHILPLIHQRITYAMATTTLALLPSDTSLAPTKSDSSSGFSKDSSSSSSSPSVQVLGFASDTSPPHLIHLSGPINSTEFWKLPTVLHELETILTSRLNPPSYRDTTLSPNATSATSVPTSSLRFSRRNLLARVMPSLGPEQASPGNNPEVGVRQVHKAASETSMVMVKARLEEICLRTVSDFGLYDTISKQCVIIKVDAQS
;
A
#
# COMPACT_ATOMS: atom_id res chain seq x y z
N MET A 1 -42.87 -64.73 36.55
CA MET A 1 -41.83 -64.65 35.51
C MET A 1 -42.40 -63.97 34.29
N SER A 2 -41.89 -62.78 33.94
CA SER A 2 -41.83 -62.19 32.58
C SER A 2 -41.40 -60.74 32.73
N GLU A 3 -40.08 -60.54 32.68
CA GLU A 3 -39.44 -59.23 32.58
C GLU A 3 -39.72 -58.62 31.22
N LYS A 4 -40.18 -57.36 31.22
CA LYS A 4 -40.43 -56.56 30.03
C LYS A 4 -39.17 -55.73 29.75
N HIS A 5 -38.33 -56.19 28.82
CA HIS A 5 -37.18 -55.42 28.33
C HIS A 5 -37.66 -54.19 27.55
N ASN A 6 -37.36 -53.00 28.07
CA ASN A 6 -37.44 -51.74 27.34
C ASN A 6 -36.15 -51.58 26.54
N ASP A 7 -36.22 -51.84 25.24
CA ASP A 7 -35.13 -51.60 24.29
C ASP A 7 -35.19 -50.13 23.85
N ALA A 8 -34.52 -49.26 24.59
CA ALA A 8 -34.39 -47.84 24.27
C ALA A 8 -33.05 -47.61 23.56
N ALA A 9 -33.11 -47.35 22.25
CA ALA A 9 -31.94 -47.02 21.45
C ALA A 9 -31.23 -45.77 22.01
N PRO A 10 -29.89 -45.75 22.05
CA PRO A 10 -29.14 -44.58 22.52
C PRO A 10 -29.33 -43.40 21.54
N PRO A 11 -29.38 -42.15 22.04
CA PRO A 11 -29.51 -40.98 21.18
C PRO A 11 -28.29 -40.84 20.27
N PRO A 12 -28.45 -40.32 19.05
CA PRO A 12 -27.34 -40.15 18.12
C PRO A 12 -26.27 -39.21 18.72
N PRO A 13 -24.98 -39.47 18.44
CA PRO A 13 -23.90 -38.62 18.92
C PRO A 13 -24.06 -37.21 18.34
N TYR A 14 -24.22 -36.23 19.23
CA TYR A 14 -24.23 -34.82 18.87
C TYR A 14 -22.92 -34.47 18.16
N SER A 15 -23.02 -34.13 16.88
CA SER A 15 -21.89 -33.54 16.16
C SER A 15 -21.58 -32.19 16.80
N PRO A 16 -20.30 -31.86 17.08
CA PRO A 16 -19.95 -30.54 17.59
C PRO A 16 -20.41 -29.49 16.56
N PRO A 17 -21.00 -28.36 17.00
CA PRO A 17 -21.40 -27.32 16.07
C PRO A 17 -20.14 -26.83 15.35
N ALA A 18 -20.11 -27.04 14.04
CA ALA A 18 -19.13 -26.40 13.18
C ALA A 18 -19.37 -24.89 13.28
N SER A 19 -18.60 -24.21 14.13
CA SER A 19 -18.58 -22.76 14.22
C SER A 19 -17.88 -22.22 12.97
N SER A 20 -18.63 -22.17 11.86
CA SER A 20 -18.27 -21.35 10.71
C SER A 20 -18.40 -19.88 11.13
N SER A 21 -17.35 -19.35 11.76
CA SER A 21 -17.29 -17.94 12.13
C SER A 21 -17.29 -17.11 10.84
N SER A 22 -18.42 -16.50 10.51
CA SER A 22 -18.48 -15.49 9.46
C SER A 22 -17.47 -14.38 9.76
N PRO A 23 -16.71 -13.89 8.77
CA PRO A 23 -15.76 -12.80 8.98
C PRO A 23 -16.51 -11.59 9.51
N SER A 24 -15.91 -10.89 10.48
CA SER A 24 -16.53 -9.71 11.06
C SER A 24 -16.73 -8.65 9.97
N ILE A 25 -17.70 -7.74 10.16
CA ILE A 25 -17.95 -6.66 9.20
C ILE A 25 -16.68 -5.82 8.98
N LEU A 26 -15.88 -5.60 10.03
CA LEU A 26 -14.62 -4.88 9.94
C LEU A 26 -13.59 -5.62 9.06
N ASP A 27 -13.53 -6.95 9.17
CA ASP A 27 -12.66 -7.76 8.32
C ASP A 27 -13.11 -7.67 6.86
N GLN A 28 -14.42 -7.75 6.59
CA GLN A 28 -14.96 -7.62 5.24
C GLN A 28 -14.66 -6.24 4.64
N LEU A 29 -14.77 -5.16 5.43
CA LEU A 29 -14.42 -3.81 4.98
C LEU A 29 -12.93 -3.68 4.68
N ASN A 30 -12.07 -4.24 5.53
CA ASN A 30 -10.63 -4.25 5.29
C ASN A 30 -10.28 -5.03 4.02
N ILE A 31 -10.85 -6.21 3.83
CA ILE A 31 -10.66 -7.03 2.63
C ILE A 31 -11.10 -6.25 1.38
N THR A 32 -12.30 -5.66 1.41
CA THR A 32 -12.84 -4.89 0.28
C THR A 32 -11.94 -3.70 -0.06
N ARG A 33 -11.47 -2.98 0.95
CA ARG A 33 -10.56 -1.84 0.79
C ARG A 33 -9.23 -2.27 0.18
N THR A 34 -8.61 -3.34 0.70
CA THR A 34 -7.34 -3.87 0.17
C THR A 34 -7.50 -4.33 -1.27
N GLN A 35 -8.54 -5.12 -1.57
CA GLN A 35 -8.83 -5.59 -2.92
C GLN A 35 -9.04 -4.42 -3.89
N HIS A 36 -9.72 -3.37 -3.45
CA HIS A 36 -9.94 -2.19 -4.27
C HIS A 36 -8.63 -1.45 -4.56
N ILE A 37 -7.77 -1.26 -3.56
CA ILE A 37 -6.45 -0.64 -3.72
C ILE A 37 -5.60 -1.47 -4.70
N GLU A 38 -5.56 -2.79 -4.52
CA GLU A 38 -4.86 -3.70 -5.46
C GLU A 38 -5.41 -3.58 -6.87
N SER A 39 -6.73 -3.56 -7.04
CA SER A 39 -7.36 -3.37 -8.35
C SER A 39 -6.92 -2.07 -9.01
N VAL A 40 -6.87 -0.95 -8.27
CA VAL A 40 -6.41 0.34 -8.82
C VAL A 40 -4.93 0.28 -9.20
N ILE A 41 -4.11 -0.38 -8.38
CA ILE A 41 -2.69 -0.59 -8.65
C ILE A 41 -2.50 -1.36 -9.96
N ASP A 42 -3.16 -2.51 -10.11
CA ASP A 42 -2.95 -3.42 -11.22
C ASP A 42 -3.53 -2.87 -12.53
N THR A 43 -4.67 -2.18 -12.46
CA THR A 43 -5.37 -1.68 -13.66
C THR A 43 -4.82 -0.36 -14.17
N HIS A 44 -4.43 0.56 -13.28
CA HIS A 44 -4.11 1.93 -13.66
C HIS A 44 -2.65 2.31 -13.41
N ILE A 45 -2.05 1.83 -12.32
CA ILE A 45 -0.74 2.35 -11.86
C ILE A 45 0.42 1.54 -12.46
N LEU A 46 0.44 0.22 -12.25
CA LEU A 46 1.53 -0.64 -12.70
C LEU A 46 1.77 -0.61 -14.21
N PRO A 47 0.74 -0.64 -15.09
CA PRO A 47 0.97 -0.58 -16.53
C PRO A 47 1.74 0.69 -16.95
N LEU A 48 1.42 1.82 -16.32
CA LEU A 48 2.09 3.10 -16.60
C LEU A 48 3.50 3.14 -16.05
N ILE A 49 3.74 2.59 -14.86
CA ILE A 49 5.08 2.50 -14.29
C ILE A 49 5.97 1.60 -15.18
N HIS A 50 5.49 0.42 -15.56
CA HIS A 50 6.23 -0.48 -16.44
C HIS A 50 6.54 0.15 -17.79
N GLN A 51 5.57 0.87 -18.37
CA GLN A 51 5.79 1.65 -19.59
C GLN A 51 6.91 2.68 -19.40
N ARG A 52 6.91 3.44 -18.30
CA ARG A 52 7.91 4.49 -18.02
C ARG A 52 9.30 3.93 -17.72
N ILE A 53 9.37 2.80 -17.03
CA ILE A 53 10.64 2.07 -16.79
C ILE A 53 11.24 1.61 -18.13
N THR A 54 10.41 1.17 -19.09
CA THR A 54 10.88 0.78 -20.43
C THR A 54 11.58 1.93 -21.15
N TYR A 55 11.18 3.18 -20.88
CA TYR A 55 11.83 4.39 -21.38
C TYR A 55 12.95 4.92 -20.48
N ALA A 56 13.44 4.11 -19.53
CA ALA A 56 14.49 4.46 -18.58
C ALA A 56 14.25 5.75 -17.78
N MET A 57 12.98 6.04 -17.45
CA MET A 57 12.66 7.19 -16.59
C MET A 57 12.98 6.86 -15.13
N ALA A 58 13.96 7.55 -14.55
CA ALA A 58 14.38 7.35 -13.16
C ALA A 58 13.25 7.67 -12.15
N THR A 59 12.44 8.67 -12.47
CA THR A 59 11.33 9.13 -11.62
C THR A 59 10.03 9.13 -12.42
N THR A 60 8.98 8.55 -11.85
CA THR A 60 7.63 8.57 -12.42
C THR A 60 6.69 9.23 -11.42
N THR A 61 5.99 10.28 -11.86
CA THR A 61 4.95 10.95 -11.07
C THR A 61 3.59 10.74 -11.72
N LEU A 62 2.64 10.21 -10.97
CA LEU A 62 1.26 9.97 -11.39
C LEU A 62 0.32 10.82 -10.53
N ALA A 63 -0.74 11.33 -11.13
CA ALA A 63 -1.82 12.04 -10.44
C ALA A 63 -3.13 11.27 -10.64
N LEU A 64 -3.58 10.57 -9.61
CA LEU A 64 -4.88 9.89 -9.61
C LEU A 64 -5.96 10.89 -9.23
N LEU A 65 -6.90 11.08 -10.15
CA LEU A 65 -8.01 11.98 -9.99
C LEU A 65 -9.26 11.17 -9.56
N PRO A 66 -9.80 11.40 -8.35
CA PRO A 66 -10.96 10.67 -7.85
C PRO A 66 -12.22 10.86 -8.72
N SER A 67 -13.14 9.91 -8.68
CA SER A 67 -14.31 9.84 -9.56
C SER A 67 -15.35 10.95 -9.34
N ASP A 68 -15.38 11.54 -8.15
CA ASP A 68 -16.25 12.67 -7.77
C ASP A 68 -15.67 14.03 -8.17
N THR A 69 -14.46 14.06 -8.73
CA THR A 69 -13.84 15.32 -9.19
C THR A 69 -14.28 15.65 -10.62
N SER A 70 -15.30 16.51 -10.72
CA SER A 70 -15.73 17.03 -12.02
C SER A 70 -14.65 17.94 -12.64
N LEU A 71 -14.27 17.63 -13.89
CA LEU A 71 -13.31 18.38 -14.73
C LEU A 71 -13.98 19.43 -15.64
N ALA A 72 -15.26 19.79 -15.39
CA ALA A 72 -16.11 20.81 -16.04
C ALA A 72 -16.94 20.35 -17.29
N PRO A 73 -18.05 21.05 -17.67
CA PRO A 73 -18.62 22.31 -17.12
C PRO A 73 -20.06 22.18 -16.58
N THR A 74 -20.49 23.07 -15.68
CA THR A 74 -21.91 23.15 -15.29
C THR A 74 -22.75 23.67 -16.46
N LYS A 75 -23.35 22.75 -17.23
CA LYS A 75 -24.77 22.83 -17.59
C LYS A 75 -25.30 21.44 -17.96
N SER A 76 -25.86 20.79 -16.96
CA SER A 76 -27.04 19.97 -17.17
C SER A 76 -28.18 20.91 -17.60
N ASP A 77 -28.54 20.92 -18.87
CA ASP A 77 -29.90 21.23 -19.26
C ASP A 77 -30.26 20.41 -20.49
N SER A 78 -31.13 19.44 -20.26
CA SER A 78 -31.94 18.79 -21.27
C SER A 78 -32.70 19.84 -22.07
N SER A 79 -32.22 20.27 -23.25
CA SER A 79 -33.06 20.63 -24.41
C SER A 79 -32.24 21.21 -25.58
N SER A 80 -32.80 20.97 -26.77
CA SER A 80 -32.44 21.52 -28.08
C SER A 80 -31.39 20.73 -28.87
N GLY A 81 -31.92 19.88 -29.75
CA GLY A 81 -31.17 19.37 -30.89
C GLY A 81 -30.93 20.47 -31.91
N PHE A 82 -29.69 20.55 -32.38
CA PHE A 82 -29.37 20.96 -33.74
C PHE A 82 -28.12 20.19 -34.14
N SER A 83 -28.31 19.20 -35.02
CA SER A 83 -27.23 18.53 -35.73
C SER A 83 -26.34 19.54 -36.43
N LYS A 84 -25.03 19.42 -36.28
CA LYS A 84 -24.08 19.91 -37.25
C LYS A 84 -22.92 18.91 -37.36
N ASP A 85 -22.89 18.23 -38.50
CA ASP A 85 -21.85 17.31 -38.91
C ASP A 85 -20.48 18.00 -38.93
N SER A 86 -19.45 17.34 -38.39
CA SER A 86 -18.10 17.24 -38.99
C SER A 86 -17.12 16.48 -38.09
N SER A 87 -16.60 15.39 -38.65
CA SER A 87 -15.32 14.73 -38.34
C SER A 87 -15.04 14.31 -36.89
N SER A 88 -15.16 13.00 -36.67
CA SER A 88 -14.36 12.16 -35.79
C SER A 88 -12.99 12.73 -35.36
N SER A 89 -12.94 13.24 -34.14
CA SER A 89 -11.77 13.16 -33.27
C SER A 89 -12.26 13.10 -31.83
N SER A 90 -12.08 11.96 -31.19
CA SER A 90 -12.34 11.70 -29.78
C SER A 90 -11.38 12.51 -28.89
N SER A 91 -11.50 13.84 -28.90
CA SER A 91 -10.81 14.71 -27.96
C SER A 91 -11.70 14.89 -26.75
N SER A 92 -11.49 14.05 -25.73
CA SER A 92 -11.78 14.46 -24.36
C SER A 92 -11.15 15.84 -24.12
N PRO A 93 -11.76 16.70 -23.27
CA PRO A 93 -11.20 18.02 -22.98
C PRO A 93 -9.75 17.84 -22.51
N SER A 94 -8.81 18.52 -23.17
CA SER A 94 -7.38 18.38 -22.89
C SER A 94 -7.07 19.02 -21.53
N VAL A 95 -7.18 18.26 -20.46
CA VAL A 95 -6.82 18.69 -19.11
C VAL A 95 -5.30 18.66 -18.98
N GLN A 96 -4.68 19.83 -18.80
CA GLN A 96 -3.24 19.96 -18.61
C GLN A 96 -2.94 20.32 -17.16
N VAL A 97 -2.02 19.62 -16.52
CA VAL A 97 -1.62 19.92 -15.15
C VAL A 97 -0.69 21.14 -15.13
N LEU A 98 -1.01 22.16 -14.32
CA LEU A 98 -0.21 23.37 -14.10
C LEU A 98 0.57 23.29 -12.78
N GLY A 99 1.75 23.92 -12.72
CA GLY A 99 2.46 24.20 -11.47
C GLY A 99 3.49 23.14 -11.04
N PHE A 100 3.79 22.15 -11.87
CA PHE A 100 4.91 21.24 -11.61
C PHE A 100 6.21 21.93 -12.03
N ALA A 101 7.24 21.80 -11.19
CA ALA A 101 8.54 22.42 -11.43
C ALA A 101 9.07 22.02 -12.82
N SER A 102 9.57 23.00 -13.59
CA SER A 102 9.94 22.83 -15.00
C SER A 102 11.07 21.81 -15.22
N ASP A 103 11.78 21.41 -14.17
CA ASP A 103 12.81 20.38 -14.17
C ASP A 103 12.25 18.95 -14.12
N THR A 104 10.98 18.78 -13.76
CA THR A 104 10.30 17.49 -13.62
C THR A 104 9.20 17.37 -14.66
N SER A 105 9.13 16.22 -15.36
CA SER A 105 8.05 15.96 -16.31
C SER A 105 6.67 16.09 -15.62
N PRO A 106 5.67 16.72 -16.26
CA PRO A 106 4.35 16.86 -15.65
C PRO A 106 3.78 15.48 -15.30
N PRO A 107 3.02 15.37 -14.20
CA PRO A 107 2.50 14.08 -13.77
C PRO A 107 1.53 13.54 -14.82
N HIS A 108 1.52 12.22 -14.97
CA HIS A 108 0.52 11.57 -15.82
C HIS A 108 -0.82 11.51 -15.06
N LEU A 109 -1.83 12.16 -15.61
CA LEU A 109 -3.16 12.26 -15.00
C LEU A 109 -3.99 11.03 -15.33
N ILE A 110 -4.57 10.40 -14.31
CA ILE A 110 -5.37 9.17 -14.41
C ILE A 110 -6.72 9.47 -13.76
N HIS A 111 -7.80 9.40 -14.54
CA HIS A 111 -9.14 9.56 -14.01
C HIS A 111 -9.69 8.23 -13.51
N LEU A 112 -9.92 8.14 -12.19
CA LEU A 112 -10.50 6.96 -11.58
C LEU A 112 -12.02 6.94 -11.79
N SER A 113 -12.57 5.75 -11.99
CA SER A 113 -14.02 5.54 -12.16
C SER A 113 -14.61 4.69 -11.05
N GLY A 114 -15.90 4.86 -10.78
CA GLY A 114 -16.65 4.01 -9.85
C GLY A 114 -16.87 4.64 -8.47
N PRO A 115 -17.84 4.11 -7.71
CA PRO A 115 -18.38 4.75 -6.51
C PRO A 115 -17.41 4.76 -5.32
N ILE A 116 -16.52 3.77 -5.24
CA ILE A 116 -15.52 3.64 -4.17
C ILE A 116 -14.30 4.56 -4.39
N ASN A 117 -14.08 5.03 -5.62
CA ASN A 117 -12.97 5.90 -5.99
C ASN A 117 -13.26 7.39 -5.68
N SER A 118 -13.97 7.68 -4.60
CA SER A 118 -14.29 9.05 -4.18
C SER A 118 -13.13 9.72 -3.46
N THR A 119 -13.14 11.04 -3.40
CA THR A 119 -12.14 11.83 -2.68
C THR A 119 -12.09 11.44 -1.19
N GLU A 120 -13.24 11.16 -0.56
CA GLU A 120 -13.30 10.75 0.84
C GLU A 120 -12.63 9.39 1.12
N PHE A 121 -12.67 8.45 0.16
CA PHE A 121 -11.93 7.19 0.29
C PHE A 121 -10.42 7.43 0.32
N TRP A 122 -9.91 8.24 -0.61
CA TRP A 122 -8.47 8.52 -0.75
C TRP A 122 -7.91 9.46 0.30
N LYS A 123 -8.77 10.24 0.95
CA LYS A 123 -8.41 11.12 2.08
C LYS A 123 -8.03 10.36 3.35
N LEU A 124 -8.42 9.08 3.46
CA LEU A 124 -8.07 8.25 4.60
C LEU A 124 -6.57 7.93 4.58
N PRO A 125 -5.79 8.31 5.62
CA PRO A 125 -4.34 8.08 5.64
C PRO A 125 -3.98 6.59 5.59
N THR A 126 -4.82 5.72 6.15
CA THR A 126 -4.64 4.27 6.08
C THR A 126 -4.73 3.74 4.65
N VAL A 127 -5.59 4.33 3.81
CA VAL A 127 -5.71 3.96 2.39
C VAL A 127 -4.45 4.35 1.62
N LEU A 128 -3.93 5.57 1.84
CA LEU A 128 -2.71 6.04 1.20
C LEU A 128 -1.49 5.22 1.62
N HIS A 129 -1.34 4.94 2.92
CA HIS A 129 -0.23 4.12 3.43
C HIS A 129 -0.29 2.69 2.88
N GLU A 130 -1.49 2.10 2.76
CA GLU A 130 -1.64 0.77 2.19
C GLU A 130 -1.33 0.76 0.69
N LEU A 131 -1.79 1.77 -0.05
CA LEU A 131 -1.40 1.97 -1.45
C LEU A 131 0.12 2.02 -1.60
N GLU A 132 0.83 2.81 -0.77
CA GLU A 132 2.30 2.86 -0.76
C GLU A 132 2.91 1.49 -0.47
N THR A 133 2.42 0.81 0.56
CA THR A 133 2.96 -0.47 1.03
C THR A 133 2.81 -1.56 -0.04
N ILE A 134 1.61 -1.70 -0.60
CA ILE A 134 1.32 -2.70 -1.63
C ILE A 134 2.14 -2.37 -2.89
N LEU A 135 2.12 -1.12 -3.35
CA LEU A 135 2.85 -0.74 -4.55
C LEU A 135 4.37 -0.94 -4.37
N THR A 136 4.92 -0.58 -3.21
CA THR A 136 6.33 -0.84 -2.87
C THR A 136 6.65 -2.33 -2.89
N SER A 137 5.77 -3.17 -2.32
CA SER A 137 5.95 -4.62 -2.31
C SER A 137 5.88 -5.24 -3.71
N ARG A 138 5.09 -4.65 -4.62
CA ARG A 138 4.98 -5.12 -6.02
C ARG A 138 6.20 -4.71 -6.85
N LEU A 139 6.73 -3.50 -6.61
CA LEU A 139 7.90 -2.98 -7.33
C LEU A 139 9.23 -3.50 -6.79
N ASN A 140 9.29 -3.90 -5.52
CA ASN A 140 10.45 -4.52 -4.88
C ASN A 140 10.13 -5.97 -4.51
N PRO A 141 10.06 -6.89 -5.49
CA PRO A 141 9.83 -8.30 -5.17
C PRO A 141 10.97 -8.82 -4.28
N PRO A 142 10.68 -9.66 -3.28
CA PRO A 142 11.72 -10.27 -2.47
C PRO A 142 12.64 -11.09 -3.38
N SER A 143 13.89 -10.69 -3.47
CA SER A 143 14.89 -11.48 -4.19
C SER A 143 15.14 -12.77 -3.40
N TYR A 144 14.73 -13.92 -3.95
CA TYR A 144 15.01 -15.26 -3.43
C TYR A 144 16.50 -15.66 -3.51
N ARG A 145 17.43 -14.71 -3.34
CA ARG A 145 18.87 -14.99 -3.37
C ARG A 145 19.42 -15.04 -1.96
N ASP A 146 18.98 -16.07 -1.23
CA ASP A 146 19.68 -16.66 -0.08
C ASP A 146 19.09 -18.05 0.23
N THR A 147 18.99 -18.91 -0.78
CA THR A 147 18.83 -20.35 -0.59
C THR A 147 19.80 -21.06 -1.52
N THR A 148 21.09 -20.82 -1.32
CA THR A 148 22.11 -21.75 -1.78
C THR A 148 22.13 -22.93 -0.81
N LEU A 149 21.81 -24.08 -1.38
CA LEU A 149 21.77 -25.40 -0.78
C LEU A 149 23.11 -25.72 -0.07
N SER A 150 23.03 -26.20 1.17
CA SER A 150 23.98 -27.21 1.66
C SER A 150 23.19 -28.49 1.96
N PRO A 151 23.28 -29.52 1.11
CA PRO A 151 22.80 -30.85 1.41
C PRO A 151 23.97 -31.69 1.93
N ASN A 152 23.94 -32.08 3.20
CA ASN A 152 24.65 -33.29 3.62
C ASN A 152 23.88 -34.03 4.72
N ALA A 153 23.06 -34.97 4.26
CA ALA A 153 23.05 -36.38 4.64
C ALA A 153 23.35 -36.79 6.12
N THR A 154 22.29 -37.26 6.77
CA THR A 154 22.19 -38.62 7.35
C THR A 154 22.69 -38.90 8.78
N SER A 155 21.68 -39.00 9.67
CA SER A 155 21.48 -39.99 10.75
C SER A 155 22.45 -40.08 11.94
N ALA A 156 21.96 -39.72 13.13
CA ALA A 156 22.00 -40.61 14.30
C ALA A 156 20.94 -40.23 15.33
N THR A 157 20.07 -41.20 15.60
CA THR A 157 19.06 -41.29 16.65
C THR A 157 19.56 -40.87 18.03
N SER A 158 18.86 -39.95 18.70
CA SER A 158 18.53 -40.06 20.13
C SER A 158 17.44 -39.06 20.52
N VAL A 159 16.46 -39.54 21.27
CA VAL A 159 15.30 -38.86 21.87
C VAL A 159 15.42 -39.15 23.38
N PRO A 160 14.75 -38.46 24.31
CA PRO A 160 14.46 -37.02 24.49
C PRO A 160 15.01 -36.52 25.85
N THR A 161 15.04 -35.21 26.10
CA THR A 161 14.77 -34.70 27.46
C THR A 161 14.32 -33.24 27.44
N SER A 162 13.39 -32.97 28.34
CA SER A 162 12.53 -31.81 28.49
C SER A 162 13.24 -30.51 28.89
N SER A 163 12.73 -29.37 28.45
CA SER A 163 12.07 -28.40 29.34
C SER A 163 11.66 -27.11 28.58
N LEU A 164 10.34 -26.87 28.56
CA LEU A 164 9.78 -25.54 28.37
C LEU A 164 10.20 -24.65 29.53
N ARG A 165 10.65 -23.42 29.27
CA ARG A 165 10.47 -22.30 30.20
C ARG A 165 10.08 -21.04 29.46
N PHE A 166 8.80 -20.70 29.59
CA PHE A 166 8.27 -19.36 29.36
C PHE A 166 8.93 -18.39 30.36
N SER A 167 9.52 -17.30 29.87
CA SER A 167 9.89 -16.18 30.73
C SER A 167 8.84 -15.08 30.58
N ARG A 168 7.99 -14.96 31.61
CA ARG A 168 7.04 -13.87 31.81
C ARG A 168 7.41 -13.16 33.12
N ARG A 169 7.48 -11.82 33.05
CA ARG A 169 7.13 -10.79 34.06
C ARG A 169 8.22 -10.07 34.90
N ASN A 170 7.88 -8.77 35.10
CA ASN A 170 8.20 -7.76 36.12
C ASN A 170 9.33 -6.76 35.77
N LEU A 171 9.08 -5.47 35.50
CA LEU A 171 8.46 -4.35 36.25
C LEU A 171 9.35 -3.73 37.35
N LEU A 172 9.87 -2.53 37.02
CA LEU A 172 10.12 -1.32 37.83
C LEU A 172 10.92 -1.43 39.15
N ALA A 173 12.08 -0.78 39.19
CA ALA A 173 12.52 -0.02 40.37
C ALA A 173 13.49 1.12 39.99
N ARG A 174 13.12 2.34 40.39
CA ARG A 174 13.94 3.56 40.45
C ARG A 174 15.09 3.40 41.46
N VAL A 175 16.15 4.21 41.32
CA VAL A 175 16.59 5.26 42.26
C VAL A 175 17.94 5.85 41.76
N MET A 176 18.04 7.18 41.77
CA MET A 176 19.20 8.02 41.41
C MET A 176 20.09 8.31 42.66
N PRO A 177 20.92 9.38 42.71
CA PRO A 177 22.22 9.64 42.06
C PRO A 177 23.33 9.93 43.12
N SER A 178 24.63 9.89 42.76
CA SER A 178 25.66 10.58 43.57
C SER A 178 26.80 11.14 42.73
N LEU A 179 27.08 12.43 42.97
CA LEU A 179 28.19 13.23 42.44
C LEU A 179 29.56 12.75 42.96
N GLY A 180 30.62 12.93 42.19
CA GLY A 180 31.99 13.06 42.72
C GLY A 180 33.11 12.66 41.75
N PRO A 181 34.15 13.50 41.53
CA PRO A 181 35.07 13.41 40.39
C PRO A 181 36.35 12.61 40.70
N GLU A 182 37.13 12.37 39.64
CA GLU A 182 38.61 12.34 39.59
C GLU A 182 39.23 11.07 38.98
N GLN A 183 39.87 11.31 37.83
CA GLN A 183 41.04 10.68 37.21
C GLN A 183 41.48 9.27 37.64
N ALA A 184 41.49 8.35 36.68
CA ALA A 184 42.71 7.89 36.01
C ALA A 184 42.37 6.75 35.05
N SER A 185 42.65 6.94 33.76
CA SER A 185 42.83 5.82 32.82
C SER A 185 44.12 5.08 33.17
N PRO A 186 44.21 3.75 33.00
CA PRO A 186 44.65 3.24 31.70
C PRO A 186 44.02 1.88 31.33
N GLY A 187 43.57 1.72 30.10
CA GLY A 187 43.27 0.37 29.62
C GLY A 187 42.25 0.29 28.51
N ASN A 188 42.71 0.60 27.30
CA ASN A 188 42.57 -0.30 26.17
C ASN A 188 41.18 -0.95 25.96
N ASN A 189 40.18 -0.15 25.57
CA ASN A 189 38.96 -0.61 24.93
C ASN A 189 38.56 0.41 23.86
N PRO A 190 38.78 0.17 22.57
CA PRO A 190 37.97 0.83 21.55
C PRO A 190 36.59 0.15 21.52
N GLU A 191 35.77 0.35 22.55
CA GLU A 191 34.31 0.31 22.40
C GLU A 191 33.88 1.57 21.66
N VAL A 192 34.18 1.60 20.36
CA VAL A 192 33.42 2.41 19.41
C VAL A 192 32.68 1.42 18.52
N GLY A 193 31.80 0.67 19.16
CA GLY A 193 30.65 0.05 18.52
C GLY A 193 29.65 1.11 18.07
N VAL A 194 30.11 2.12 17.33
CA VAL A 194 29.26 2.73 16.33
C VAL A 194 29.16 1.64 15.27
N ARG A 195 28.20 0.73 15.44
CA ARG A 195 27.53 0.17 14.28
C ARG A 195 26.93 1.37 13.59
N GLN A 196 27.78 2.02 12.79
CA GLN A 196 27.45 2.50 11.48
C GLN A 196 26.57 1.38 10.97
N VAL A 197 25.25 1.61 11.02
CA VAL A 197 24.31 0.83 10.25
C VAL A 197 24.84 1.10 8.86
N HIS A 198 25.75 0.22 8.44
CA HIS A 198 26.12 0.05 7.07
C HIS A 198 24.75 -0.01 6.42
N LYS A 199 24.44 1.10 5.75
CA LYS A 199 23.66 1.16 4.54
C LYS A 199 24.24 0.03 3.71
N ALA A 200 23.82 -1.19 4.02
CA ALA A 200 23.94 -2.34 3.18
C ALA A 200 23.02 -1.94 2.04
N ALA A 201 23.61 -1.17 1.12
CA ALA A 201 23.27 -1.19 -0.27
C ALA A 201 23.29 -2.66 -0.65
N SER A 202 22.18 -3.32 -0.37
CA SER A 202 21.78 -4.49 -1.10
C SER A 202 21.74 -3.99 -2.54
N GLU A 203 22.60 -4.56 -3.39
CA GLU A 203 22.78 -4.22 -4.82
C GLU A 203 21.51 -4.38 -5.66
N THR A 204 20.35 -4.58 -5.03
CA THR A 204 19.04 -4.41 -5.64
C THR A 204 18.66 -2.93 -5.59
N SER A 205 18.62 -2.30 -6.77
CA SER A 205 17.98 -1.00 -7.00
C SER A 205 16.63 -0.96 -6.30
N MET A 206 16.55 -0.25 -5.18
CA MET A 206 15.31 -0.18 -4.39
C MET A 206 14.44 0.93 -4.96
N VAL A 207 13.21 0.57 -5.33
CA VAL A 207 12.22 1.53 -5.80
C VAL A 207 11.53 2.16 -4.59
N MET A 208 11.65 3.47 -4.44
CA MET A 208 10.95 4.25 -3.42
C MET A 208 9.59 4.69 -3.97
N VAL A 209 8.53 4.43 -3.21
CA VAL A 209 7.17 4.88 -3.53
C VAL A 209 6.71 5.84 -2.44
N LYS A 210 6.09 6.94 -2.86
CA LYS A 210 5.42 7.89 -1.97
C LYS A 210 4.08 8.29 -2.56
N ALA A 211 3.02 8.20 -1.79
CA ALA A 211 1.67 8.61 -2.14
C ALA A 211 1.16 9.66 -1.15
N ARG A 212 0.55 10.72 -1.66
CA ARG A 212 -0.08 11.75 -0.83
C ARG A 212 -1.29 12.36 -1.52
N LEU A 213 -2.25 12.81 -0.73
CA LEU A 213 -3.32 13.66 -1.25
C LEU A 213 -2.79 15.10 -1.35
N GLU A 214 -2.88 15.69 -2.54
CA GLU A 214 -2.42 17.04 -2.81
C GLU A 214 -3.42 17.76 -3.72
N GLU A 215 -3.55 19.06 -3.55
CA GLU A 215 -4.34 19.90 -4.45
C GLU A 215 -3.48 20.30 -5.64
N ILE A 216 -3.95 20.02 -6.85
CA ILE A 216 -3.30 20.39 -8.10
C ILE A 216 -4.15 21.37 -8.89
N CYS A 217 -3.47 22.29 -9.59
CA CYS A 217 -4.10 23.20 -10.54
C CYS A 217 -4.15 22.53 -11.92
N LEU A 218 -5.34 22.49 -12.50
CA LEU A 218 -5.60 21.91 -13.81
C LEU A 218 -6.06 23.00 -14.76
N ARG A 219 -5.42 23.10 -15.93
CA ARG A 219 -5.94 23.85 -17.07
C ARG A 219 -7.07 23.07 -17.67
N THR A 220 -8.22 23.71 -17.80
CA THR A 220 -9.34 23.21 -18.58
C THR A 220 -9.66 24.18 -19.71
N VAL A 221 -10.46 23.72 -20.66
CA VAL A 221 -11.01 24.56 -21.71
C VAL A 221 -12.50 24.70 -21.41
N SER A 222 -12.95 25.94 -21.21
CA SER A 222 -14.36 26.26 -21.04
C SER A 222 -15.15 26.04 -22.33
N ASP A 223 -16.48 26.06 -22.23
CA ASP A 223 -17.38 25.96 -23.39
C ASP A 223 -17.16 27.06 -24.44
N PHE A 224 -16.54 28.18 -24.05
CA PHE A 224 -16.20 29.29 -24.93
C PHE A 224 -14.82 29.15 -25.58
N GLY A 225 -14.13 28.01 -25.40
CA GLY A 225 -12.76 27.80 -25.87
C GLY A 225 -11.72 28.61 -25.09
N LEU A 226 -12.11 29.25 -23.99
CA LEU A 226 -11.18 29.98 -23.12
C LEU A 226 -10.55 29.03 -22.11
N TYR A 227 -9.26 29.23 -21.84
CA TYR A 227 -8.56 28.49 -20.81
C TYR A 227 -9.00 28.94 -19.42
N ASP A 228 -9.40 27.98 -18.60
CA ASP A 228 -9.71 28.19 -17.19
C ASP A 228 -8.75 27.36 -16.34
N THR A 229 -8.62 27.71 -15.07
CA THR A 229 -7.80 26.97 -14.09
C THR A 229 -8.68 26.55 -12.92
N ILE A 230 -8.72 25.24 -12.66
CA ILE A 230 -9.45 24.67 -11.53
C ILE A 230 -8.48 23.96 -10.59
N SER A 231 -8.70 24.09 -9.29
CA SER A 231 -7.94 23.34 -8.29
C SER A 231 -8.71 22.10 -7.85
N LYS A 232 -8.03 20.95 -7.78
CA LYS A 232 -8.63 19.66 -7.42
C LYS A 232 -7.73 18.84 -6.53
N GLN A 233 -8.31 18.13 -5.57
CA GLN A 233 -7.59 17.14 -4.78
C GLN A 233 -7.37 15.88 -5.60
N CYS A 234 -6.13 15.38 -5.57
CA CYS A 234 -5.73 14.17 -6.27
C CYS A 234 -4.72 13.40 -5.43
N VAL A 235 -4.59 12.10 -5.69
CA VAL A 235 -3.52 11.30 -5.09
C VAL A 235 -2.29 11.39 -5.99
N ILE A 236 -1.25 12.04 -5.50
CA ILE A 236 0.05 12.11 -6.15
C ILE A 236 0.87 10.90 -5.73
N ILE A 237 1.28 10.10 -6.69
CA ILE A 237 2.19 8.97 -6.50
C ILE A 237 3.51 9.32 -7.17
N LYS A 238 4.58 9.36 -6.38
CA LYS A 238 5.96 9.48 -6.86
C LYS A 238 6.66 8.14 -6.69
N VAL A 239 7.22 7.66 -7.77
CA VAL A 239 8.03 6.45 -7.83
C VAL A 239 9.44 6.85 -8.26
N ASP A 240 10.43 6.54 -7.44
CA ASP A 240 11.84 6.84 -7.70
C ASP A 240 12.63 5.53 -7.71
N ALA A 241 13.28 5.21 -8.82
CA ALA A 241 14.25 4.13 -8.88
C ALA A 241 15.57 4.65 -8.31
N GLN A 242 15.97 4.20 -7.11
CA GLN A 242 17.32 4.49 -6.62
C GLN A 242 18.31 3.60 -7.38
N SER A 243 19.11 4.23 -8.25
CA SER A 243 20.28 3.62 -8.89
C SER A 243 21.54 3.83 -8.06
#